data_AF-A0A7V3K137-F1
#
_entry.id   AF-A0A7V3K137-F1
#
_cell.length_a   1.000
_cell.length_b   1.000
_cell.length_c   1.000
_cell.angle_alpha   90.00
_cell.angle_beta   90.00
_cell.angle_gamma   90.00
#
_symmetry.space_group_name_H-M   'P 1'
#
loop_
_entity.id
_entity.type
_entity.pdbx_description
1 polymer ?
#
loop_
_entity_poly.entity_id
_entity_poly.type
_entity_poly.pdbx_seq_one_letter_code
_entity_poly.pdbx_strand_id
1 'polypeptide(L)'
;MERSGDMNSLIVFLLAIVALAIGYGWYARSIDRTVIQPDNKRATPAKMYMDGVDFIPANRNVLFGYQFKSVAALGPIVGPITAVRWGWLPALLWILLGTFFIGWVQDYSSIMISV
;
A
#
# COMPACT_ATOMS: atom_id res chain seq x y z
N MET A 1 33.68 14.82 -25.84
CA MET A 1 33.20 13.58 -25.21
C MET A 1 31.92 13.92 -24.48
N GLU A 2 30.80 13.47 -25.02
CA GLU A 2 29.44 13.83 -24.63
C GLU A 2 29.18 13.73 -23.12
N ARG A 3 28.60 14.78 -22.54
CA ARG A 3 27.80 14.68 -21.32
C ARG A 3 26.59 13.81 -21.64
N SER A 4 26.71 12.50 -21.43
CA SER A 4 25.54 11.64 -21.34
C SER A 4 24.72 12.10 -20.13
N GLY A 5 23.46 12.49 -20.37
CA GLY A 5 22.68 13.38 -19.50
C GLY A 5 22.46 12.86 -18.07
N ASP A 6 22.83 13.69 -17.10
CA ASP A 6 22.51 13.48 -15.69
C ASP A 6 20.99 13.53 -15.49
N MET A 7 20.36 12.36 -15.29
CA MET A 7 18.95 12.27 -14.92
C MET A 7 18.76 12.88 -13.53
N ASN A 8 18.06 14.01 -13.43
CA ASN A 8 17.83 14.66 -12.15
C ASN A 8 16.96 13.77 -11.26
N SER A 9 17.51 13.31 -10.13
CA SER A 9 16.81 12.45 -9.16
C SER A 9 15.52 13.08 -8.63
N LEU A 10 15.45 14.42 -8.58
CA LEU A 10 14.24 15.15 -8.22
C LEU A 10 13.11 14.89 -9.23
N ILE A 11 13.42 14.84 -10.52
CA ILE A 11 12.43 14.58 -11.58
C ILE A 11 11.92 13.16 -11.47
N VAL A 12 12.81 12.18 -11.26
CA VAL A 12 12.43 10.77 -11.07
C VAL A 12 11.52 10.60 -9.84
N PHE A 13 11.85 11.27 -8.74
CA PHE A 13 11.03 11.28 -7.53
C PHE A 13 9.63 11.87 -7.77
N LEU A 14 9.55 13.02 -8.44
CA LEU A 14 8.27 13.66 -8.77
C LEU A 14 7.43 12.77 -9.70
N LEU A 15 8.05 12.14 -10.71
CA LEU A 15 7.36 11.20 -11.59
C LEU A 15 6.82 9.99 -10.83
N ALA A 16 7.56 9.46 -9.85
CA ALA A 16 7.09 8.38 -9.00
C ALA A 16 5.88 8.79 -8.15
N ILE A 17 5.87 10.00 -7.57
CA ILE A 17 4.71 10.54 -6.84
C ILE A 17 3.49 10.65 -7.76
N VAL A 18 3.68 11.20 -8.98
CA VAL A 18 2.59 11.35 -9.95
C VAL A 18 2.05 9.98 -10.36
N ALA A 19 2.92 9.01 -10.64
CA ALA A 19 2.51 7.65 -10.94
C ALA A 19 1.65 7.07 -9.81
N LEU A 20 2.11 7.20 -8.55
CA LEU A 20 1.36 6.75 -7.37
C LEU A 20 0.01 7.47 -7.28
N ALA A 21 -0.05 8.79 -7.43
CA ALA A 21 -1.31 9.53 -7.40
C ALA A 21 -2.31 9.03 -8.46
N ILE A 22 -1.84 8.76 -9.69
CA ILE A 22 -2.67 8.23 -10.78
C ILE A 22 -3.20 6.83 -10.43
N GLY A 23 -2.33 5.92 -10.00
CA GLY A 23 -2.77 4.57 -9.65
C GLY A 23 -3.71 4.57 -8.45
N TYR A 24 -3.53 5.47 -7.48
CA TYR A 24 -4.48 5.59 -6.37
C TYR A 24 -5.85 6.03 -6.88
N GLY A 25 -5.87 7.08 -7.72
CA GLY A 25 -7.09 7.66 -8.26
C GLY A 25 -7.87 6.70 -9.16
N TRP A 26 -7.18 5.84 -9.91
CA TRP A 26 -7.82 4.91 -10.85
C TRP A 26 -8.01 3.51 -10.28
N TYR A 27 -6.95 2.89 -9.77
CA TYR A 27 -7.00 1.49 -9.32
C TYR A 27 -7.54 1.36 -7.90
N ALA A 28 -6.90 1.97 -6.91
CA ALA A 28 -7.31 1.82 -5.50
C ALA A 28 -8.75 2.32 -5.28
N ARG A 29 -9.10 3.46 -5.89
CA ARG A 29 -10.46 4.00 -5.84
C ARG A 29 -11.48 3.12 -6.56
N SER A 30 -11.11 2.44 -7.65
CA SER A 30 -12.00 1.49 -8.31
C SER A 30 -12.28 0.32 -7.39
N ILE A 31 -11.26 -0.28 -6.77
CA ILE A 31 -11.40 -1.41 -5.84
C ILE A 31 -12.29 -1.05 -4.65
N ASP A 32 -12.11 0.12 -4.07
CA ASP A 32 -12.97 0.65 -3.01
C ASP A 32 -14.46 0.65 -3.41
N ARG A 33 -14.75 1.16 -4.62
CA ARG A 33 -16.12 1.36 -5.09
C ARG A 33 -16.77 0.12 -5.68
N THR A 34 -16.02 -0.79 -6.27
CA THR A 34 -16.58 -1.95 -6.98
C THR A 34 -16.46 -3.25 -6.18
N VAL A 35 -15.38 -3.42 -5.41
CA VAL A 35 -15.10 -4.69 -4.70
C VAL A 35 -15.45 -4.59 -3.23
N ILE A 36 -14.84 -3.66 -2.50
CA ILE A 36 -14.96 -3.60 -1.03
C ILE A 36 -16.29 -2.98 -0.60
N GLN A 37 -16.71 -1.89 -1.26
CA GLN A 37 -17.98 -1.21 -1.00
C GLN A 37 -18.23 -0.96 0.51
N PRO A 38 -17.32 -0.24 1.20
CA PRO A 38 -17.43 -0.08 2.64
C PRO A 38 -18.68 0.72 3.02
N ASP A 39 -19.43 0.23 4.00
CA ASP A 39 -20.65 0.86 4.51
C ASP A 39 -20.47 1.23 5.98
N ASN A 40 -20.39 2.54 6.26
CA ASN A 40 -20.25 3.07 7.62
C ASN A 40 -21.45 2.78 8.53
N LYS A 41 -22.59 2.35 7.98
CA LYS A 41 -23.78 1.97 8.76
C LYS A 41 -23.78 0.51 9.17
N ARG A 42 -22.92 -0.33 8.59
CA ARG A 42 -22.81 -1.74 8.96
C ARG A 42 -21.95 -1.86 10.22
N ALA A 43 -22.47 -2.62 11.19
CA ALA A 43 -21.63 -3.06 12.29
C ALA A 43 -20.55 -3.98 11.74
N THR A 44 -19.36 -3.87 12.30
CA THR A 44 -18.24 -4.65 11.85
C THR A 44 -18.13 -5.98 12.59
N PRO A 45 -17.42 -7.00 12.07
CA PRO A 45 -17.25 -8.28 12.76
C PRO A 45 -16.73 -8.12 14.19
N ALA A 46 -15.81 -7.16 14.41
CA ALA A 46 -15.27 -6.83 15.73
C ALA A 46 -16.35 -6.35 16.73
N LYS A 47 -17.49 -5.83 16.25
CA LYS A 47 -18.64 -5.44 17.08
C LYS A 47 -19.75 -6.48 17.12
N MET A 48 -19.89 -7.29 16.06
CA MET A 48 -20.93 -8.31 15.95
C MET A 48 -20.60 -9.58 16.75
N TYR A 49 -19.35 -10.02 16.73
CA TYR A 49 -18.93 -11.32 17.26
C TYR A 49 -18.04 -11.22 18.50
N MET A 50 -18.12 -10.11 19.25
CA MET A 50 -17.25 -9.77 20.39
C MET A 50 -16.99 -10.96 21.35
N ASP A 51 -15.92 -11.72 21.09
CA ASP A 51 -15.59 -12.97 21.79
C ASP A 51 -14.46 -12.79 22.81
N GLY A 52 -13.82 -11.61 22.81
CA GLY A 52 -12.72 -11.28 23.72
C GLY A 52 -11.39 -11.91 23.32
N VAL A 53 -11.29 -12.57 22.16
CA VAL A 53 -10.08 -13.21 21.66
C VAL A 53 -9.78 -12.76 20.23
N ASP A 54 -10.64 -13.09 19.27
CA ASP A 54 -10.46 -12.78 17.85
C ASP A 54 -11.18 -11.47 17.44
N PHE A 55 -12.28 -11.13 18.12
CA PHE A 55 -13.12 -9.98 17.83
C PHE A 55 -13.16 -9.03 19.03
N ILE A 56 -12.29 -8.03 19.01
CA ILE A 56 -12.25 -6.98 20.04
C ILE A 56 -12.28 -5.61 19.35
N PRO A 57 -13.25 -4.73 19.67
CA PRO A 57 -13.30 -3.41 19.07
C PRO A 57 -12.09 -2.58 19.51
N ALA A 58 -11.23 -2.25 18.55
CA ALA A 58 -10.04 -1.43 18.76
C ALA A 58 -10.27 0.02 18.32
N ASN A 59 -9.51 0.95 18.92
CA ASN A 59 -9.45 2.33 18.43
C ASN A 59 -8.84 2.36 17.02
N ARG A 60 -9.44 3.11 16.09
CA ARG A 60 -8.97 3.28 14.70
C ARG A 60 -7.48 3.62 14.61
N ASN A 61 -6.97 4.47 15.51
CA ASN A 61 -5.55 4.87 15.47
C ASN A 61 -4.61 3.71 15.84
N VAL A 62 -5.04 2.87 16.78
CA VAL A 62 -4.29 1.68 17.19
C VAL A 62 -4.30 0.67 16.04
N LEU A 63 -5.48 0.42 15.46
CA LEU A 63 -5.63 -0.51 14.33
C LEU A 63 -4.77 -0.09 13.12
N PHE A 64 -4.76 1.20 12.79
CA PHE A 64 -3.88 1.74 11.75
C PHE A 64 -2.41 1.49 12.06
N GLY A 65 -1.96 1.74 13.29
CA GLY A 65 -0.58 1.50 13.71
C GLY A 65 -0.16 0.03 13.62
N TYR A 66 -1.04 -0.90 14.03
CA TYR A 66 -0.79 -2.34 13.90
C TYR A 66 -0.63 -2.74 12.44
N GLN A 67 -1.52 -2.27 11.57
CA GLN A 67 -1.49 -2.60 10.15
C GLN A 67 -0.28 -1.97 9.45
N PHE A 68 0.00 -0.68 9.71
CA PHE A 68 1.18 -0.01 9.18
C PHE A 68 2.48 -0.72 9.55
N LYS A 69 2.62 -1.15 10.81
CA LYS A 69 3.81 -1.88 11.28
C LYS A 69 3.98 -3.21 10.54
N SER A 70 2.89 -3.94 10.30
CA SER A 70 2.92 -5.22 9.57
C SER A 70 3.35 -5.04 8.11
N VAL A 71 2.91 -3.96 7.45
CA VAL A 71 3.25 -3.66 6.05
C VAL A 71 4.71 -3.23 5.89
N ALA A 72 5.21 -2.40 6.80
CA ALA A 72 6.53 -1.79 6.69
C ALA A 72 7.70 -2.80 6.68
N ALA A 73 7.52 -4.01 7.23
CA ALA A 73 8.62 -4.92 7.52
C ALA A 73 9.07 -5.80 6.31
N LEU A 74 8.14 -6.34 5.52
CA LEU A 74 8.49 -7.38 4.52
C LEU A 74 8.54 -6.86 3.09
N GLY A 75 7.49 -6.15 2.64
CA GLY A 75 7.38 -5.71 1.24
C GLY A 75 8.39 -4.61 0.84
N PRO A 76 8.49 -3.49 1.60
CA PRO A 76 9.35 -2.36 1.23
C PRO A 76 10.84 -2.62 1.40
N ILE A 77 11.22 -3.64 2.17
CA ILE A 77 12.62 -3.90 2.52
C ILE A 77 13.21 -4.96 1.58
N VAL A 78 12.65 -6.16 1.56
CA VAL A 78 13.29 -7.30 0.87
C VAL A 78 13.28 -7.11 -0.65
N GLY A 79 12.16 -6.67 -1.22
CA GLY A 79 11.98 -6.55 -2.66
C GLY A 79 12.88 -5.50 -3.31
N PRO A 80 12.89 -4.24 -2.84
CA PRO A 80 13.78 -3.22 -3.40
C PRO A 80 15.27 -3.53 -3.19
N ILE A 81 15.64 -4.15 -2.07
CA ILE A 81 17.04 -4.56 -1.80
C ILE A 81 17.51 -5.64 -2.78
N THR A 82 16.65 -6.59 -3.16
CA THR A 82 17.01 -7.56 -4.20
C THR A 82 17.03 -6.89 -5.57
N ALA A 83 16.04 -6.04 -5.86
CA ALA A 83 15.90 -5.35 -7.13
C ALA A 83 17.05 -4.38 -7.44
N VAL A 84 17.61 -3.71 -6.43
CA VAL A 84 18.71 -2.75 -6.61
C VAL A 84 20.00 -3.40 -7.11
N ARG A 85 20.15 -4.73 -6.94
CA ARG A 85 21.27 -5.49 -7.51
C ARG A 85 21.31 -5.40 -9.04
N TRP A 86 20.18 -5.13 -9.68
CA TRP A 86 20.07 -4.92 -11.14
C TRP A 86 20.05 -3.43 -11.52
N GLY A 87 20.28 -2.53 -10.56
CA GLY A 87 20.33 -1.08 -10.77
C GLY A 87 19.13 -0.33 -10.17
N TRP A 88 19.15 1.00 -10.32
CA TRP A 88 18.17 1.89 -9.70
C TRP A 88 16.77 1.78 -10.33
N LEU A 89 16.69 1.59 -11.65
CA LEU A 89 15.42 1.53 -12.37
C LEU A 89 14.60 0.27 -12.02
N PRO A 90 15.19 -0.95 -11.99
CA PRO A 90 14.46 -2.14 -11.51
C PRO A 90 13.97 -2.01 -10.06
N ALA A 91 14.75 -1.39 -9.17
CA ALA A 91 14.30 -1.12 -7.81
C ALA A 91 13.10 -0.16 -7.76
N LEU A 92 13.13 0.90 -8.56
CA LEU A 92 12.02 1.84 -8.66
C LEU A 92 10.76 1.19 -9.23
N LEU A 93 10.89 0.40 -10.29
CA LEU A 93 9.77 -0.33 -10.89
C LEU A 93 9.19 -1.34 -9.92
N TRP A 94 10.03 -2.04 -9.15
CA TRP A 94 9.57 -2.95 -8.11
C TRP A 94 8.70 -2.23 -7.08
N ILE A 95 9.15 -1.07 -6.58
CA ILE A 95 8.38 -0.27 -5.61
C ILE A 95 7.05 0.15 -6.24
N LEU A 96 7.07 0.77 -7.42
CA LEU A 96 5.86 1.29 -8.04
C LEU A 96 4.86 0.18 -8.37
N LEU A 97 5.28 -0.85 -9.11
CA LEU A 97 4.40 -1.94 -9.53
C LEU A 97 3.96 -2.80 -8.33
N GLY A 98 4.85 -3.07 -7.39
CA GLY A 98 4.53 -3.81 -6.16
C GLY A 98 3.48 -3.09 -5.31
N THR A 99 3.62 -1.77 -5.14
CA THR A 99 2.61 -0.95 -4.45
C THR A 99 1.27 -0.96 -5.18
N PHE A 100 1.27 -0.82 -6.52
CA PHE A 100 0.03 -0.79 -7.30
C PHE A 100 -0.72 -2.11 -7.25
N PHE A 101 -0.09 -3.21 -7.65
CA PHE A 101 -0.81 -4.45 -7.92
C PHE A 101 -1.05 -5.29 -6.68
N ILE A 102 -0.12 -5.25 -5.71
CA ILE A 102 -0.16 -6.13 -4.54
C ILE A 102 -0.46 -5.32 -3.29
N GLY A 103 0.39 -4.34 -2.96
CA GLY A 103 0.37 -3.65 -1.67
C GLY A 103 -0.97 -3.02 -1.34
N TRP A 104 -1.44 -2.05 -2.14
CA TRP A 104 -2.66 -1.32 -1.80
C TRP A 104 -3.90 -2.19 -1.65
N VAL A 105 -4.12 -3.15 -2.54
CA VAL A 105 -5.32 -3.99 -2.48
C VAL A 105 -5.25 -4.98 -1.33
N GLN A 106 -4.09 -5.60 -1.11
CA GLN A 106 -3.91 -6.54 -0.02
C GLN A 106 -4.04 -5.86 1.35
N ASP A 107 -3.41 -4.69 1.53
CA ASP A 107 -3.44 -3.96 2.81
C ASP A 107 -4.84 -3.38 3.08
N TYR A 108 -5.46 -2.80 2.06
CA TYR A 108 -6.81 -2.27 2.17
C TYR A 108 -7.84 -3.35 2.50
N SER A 109 -7.78 -4.48 1.80
CA SER A 109 -8.68 -5.62 2.03
C SER A 109 -8.45 -6.23 3.41
N SER A 110 -7.19 -6.37 3.85
CA SER A 110 -6.87 -6.90 5.19
C SER A 110 -7.49 -6.03 6.29
N ILE A 111 -7.31 -4.71 6.20
CA ILE A 111 -7.95 -3.77 7.14
C ILE A 111 -9.47 -3.94 7.11
N MET A 112 -10.09 -3.94 5.93
CA MET A 112 -11.54 -3.95 5.81
C MET A 112 -12.21 -5.23 6.32
N ILE A 113 -11.48 -6.34 6.35
CA ILE A 113 -11.96 -7.59 6.96
C ILE A 113 -11.76 -7.58 8.48
N SER A 114 -10.69 -6.95 8.98
CA SER A 114 -10.40 -6.88 10.41
C SER A 114 -11.23 -5.85 11.18
N VAL A 115 -11.62 -4.74 10.55
CA VAL A 115 -12.40 -3.67 11.20
C VAL A 115 -13.79 -4.17 11.44
#